data_AF-X1UGH9-F1
#
_entry.id   AF-X1UGH9-F1
#
_cell.length_a   1.000
_cell.length_b   1.000
_cell.length_c   1.000
_cell.angle_alpha   90.00
_cell.angle_beta   90.00
_cell.angle_gamma   90.00
#
_symmetry.space_group_name_H-M   'P 1'
#
loop_
_entity.id
_entity.type
_entity.pdbx_description
1 polymer ?
#
loop_
_entity_poly.entity_id
_entity_poly.type
_entity_poly.pdbx_seq_one_letter_code
_entity_poly.pdbx_strand_id
1 'polypeptide(L)'
;DYLFQGVDYIPAPKKGTIFQVTPSFHGTFIKDAPYYYKIELDIRRYHPVGARGVLAYRAKGSYLDVLPGGAKDKLTRLHLFDLGGSTSLRGWSGGGDFWKAGGVIKGLVNLELRMPLFWILGAELFF
;
A
#
# COMPACT_ATOMS: atom_id res chain seq x y z
N ASP A 1 -13.81 -6.62 -1.35
CA ASP A 1 -12.79 -5.85 -0.62
C ASP A 1 -13.34 -5.49 0.76
N TYR A 2 -12.48 -5.34 1.76
CA TYR A 2 -12.89 -4.89 3.09
C TYR A 2 -12.16 -3.61 3.45
N LEU A 3 -12.90 -2.62 3.94
CA LEU A 3 -12.39 -1.31 4.31
C LEU A 3 -13.07 -0.85 5.60
N PHE A 4 -12.26 -0.67 6.64
CA PHE A 4 -12.64 -0.02 7.88
C PHE A 4 -12.07 1.40 7.89
N GLN A 5 -12.94 2.39 8.14
CA GLN A 5 -12.59 3.80 8.22
C GLN A 5 -13.04 4.37 9.57
N GLY A 6 -12.21 4.18 10.60
CA GLY A 6 -12.42 4.74 11.93
C GLY A 6 -11.61 6.01 12.13
N VAL A 7 -11.74 7.00 11.25
CA VAL A 7 -11.05 8.29 11.31
C VAL A 7 -12.05 9.44 11.48
N ASP A 8 -11.55 10.57 11.99
CA ASP A 8 -12.37 11.77 12.21
C ASP A 8 -12.74 12.51 10.92
N TYR A 9 -11.81 12.60 9.96
CA TYR A 9 -12.03 13.29 8.69
C TYR A 9 -11.19 12.65 7.57
N ILE A 10 -11.83 12.13 6.52
CA ILE A 10 -11.17 11.27 5.51
C ILE A 10 -10.06 12.00 4.71
N PRO A 11 -10.26 13.22 4.19
CA PRO A 11 -9.24 13.88 3.37
C PRO A 11 -7.98 14.27 4.14
N ALA A 12 -8.11 14.58 5.43
CA ALA A 12 -6.99 14.94 6.29
C ALA A 12 -7.21 14.40 7.72
N PRO A 13 -7.01 13.09 7.95
CA PRO A 13 -7.26 12.47 9.25
C PRO A 13 -6.29 13.00 10.30
N LYS A 14 -6.81 13.34 11.48
CA LYS A 14 -5.98 13.74 12.63
C LYS A 14 -5.92 12.66 13.70
N LYS A 15 -6.96 11.84 13.78
CA LYS A 15 -7.04 10.73 14.72
C LYS A 15 -7.74 9.54 14.10
N GLY A 16 -7.35 8.35 14.54
CA GLY A 16 -8.05 7.11 14.23
C GLY A 16 -7.26 6.18 13.33
N THR A 17 -7.96 5.21 12.73
CA THR A 17 -7.34 4.12 11.97
C THR A 17 -8.13 3.85 10.69
N ILE A 18 -7.40 3.67 9.59
CA ILE A 18 -7.91 3.07 8.36
C ILE A 18 -7.27 1.69 8.23
N PHE A 19 -8.07 0.68 7.98
CA PHE A 19 -7.60 -0.67 7.74
C PHE A 19 -8.28 -1.22 6.50
N GLN A 20 -7.52 -1.78 5.58
CA GLN A 20 -8.02 -2.31 4.32
C GLN A 20 -7.42 -3.68 4.04
N VAL A 21 -8.28 -4.58 3.56
CA VAL A 21 -7.92 -5.90 3.06
C VAL A 21 -8.47 -6.05 1.64
N THR A 22 -7.57 -6.26 0.69
CA THR A 22 -7.90 -6.41 -0.72
C THR A 22 -7.44 -7.78 -1.21
N PRO A 23 -8.30 -8.81 -1.11
CA PRO A 23 -8.07 -10.07 -1.80
C PRO A 23 -8.39 -9.90 -3.29
N SER A 24 -7.64 -10.56 -4.16
CA SER A 24 -7.98 -10.68 -5.58
C SER A 24 -7.60 -12.05 -6.11
N PHE A 25 -8.43 -12.57 -7.01
CA PHE A 25 -8.20 -13.83 -7.68
C PHE A 25 -8.08 -13.57 -9.18
N HIS A 26 -7.08 -14.16 -9.80
CA HIS A 26 -6.78 -14.00 -11.21
C HIS A 26 -6.71 -15.38 -11.83
N GLY A 27 -7.70 -15.70 -12.65
CA GLY A 27 -7.82 -16.96 -13.35
C GLY A 27 -8.40 -16.73 -14.74
N THR A 28 -8.15 -17.67 -15.64
CA THR A 28 -8.72 -17.68 -16.98
C THR A 28 -9.10 -19.11 -17.35
N PHE A 29 -9.81 -19.29 -18.46
CA PHE A 29 -10.11 -20.62 -19.02
C PHE A 29 -9.01 -21.10 -19.98
N ILE A 30 -7.97 -20.29 -20.19
CA ILE A 30 -6.84 -20.58 -21.07
C ILE A 30 -5.88 -21.53 -20.38
N LYS A 31 -5.62 -22.68 -21.02
CA LYS A 31 -4.59 -23.63 -20.60
C LYS A 31 -3.21 -22.94 -20.58
N ASP A 32 -2.41 -23.24 -19.56
CA ASP A 32 -1.06 -22.69 -19.36
C ASP A 32 -0.99 -21.20 -18.98
N ALA A 33 -2.04 -20.65 -18.39
CA ALA A 33 -2.01 -19.32 -17.77
C ALA A 33 -1.66 -19.39 -16.26
N PRO A 34 -1.04 -18.35 -15.69
CA PRO A 34 -0.81 -18.29 -14.25
C PRO A 34 -2.14 -18.03 -13.54
N TYR A 35 -2.64 -19.02 -12.80
CA TYR A 35 -3.76 -18.84 -11.88
C TYR A 35 -3.21 -18.50 -10.51
N TYR A 36 -3.54 -17.34 -9.98
CA TYR A 36 -2.96 -16.89 -8.72
C TYR A 36 -3.97 -16.09 -7.90
N TYR A 37 -3.70 -15.99 -6.62
CA TYR A 37 -4.37 -15.07 -5.74
C TYR A 37 -3.39 -14.02 -5.24
N LYS A 38 -3.92 -12.85 -4.90
CA LYS A 38 -3.20 -11.81 -4.18
C LYS A 38 -3.99 -11.43 -2.94
N ILE A 39 -3.27 -11.09 -1.89
CA ILE A 39 -3.82 -10.41 -0.73
C ILE A 39 -2.98 -9.17 -0.44
N GLU A 40 -3.64 -8.01 -0.31
CA GLU A 40 -3.01 -6.77 0.14
C GLU A 40 -3.64 -6.31 1.44
N LEU A 41 -2.80 -5.97 2.41
CA LEU A 41 -3.16 -5.41 3.70
C LEU A 41 -2.58 -3.99 3.79
N ASP A 42 -3.39 -3.01 4.16
CA ASP A 42 -2.99 -1.62 4.38
C ASP A 42 -3.57 -1.14 5.71
N ILE A 43 -2.69 -0.78 6.65
CA ILE A 43 -3.08 -0.16 7.90
C ILE A 43 -2.46 1.23 7.96
N ARG A 44 -3.29 2.22 8.29
CA ARG A 44 -2.90 3.62 8.48
C ARG A 44 -3.44 4.08 9.80
N ARG A 45 -2.60 4.74 10.59
CA ARG A 45 -3.00 5.25 11.89
C ARG A 45 -2.51 6.66 12.08
N TYR A 46 -3.35 7.44 12.74
CA TYR A 46 -3.19 8.87 12.96
C TYR A 46 -3.31 9.14 14.45
N HIS A 47 -2.28 9.77 15.00
CA HIS A 47 -2.22 10.18 16.39
C HIS A 47 -1.97 11.67 16.48
N PRO A 48 -2.83 12.44 17.17
CA PRO A 48 -2.54 13.85 17.41
C PRO A 48 -1.32 13.99 18.32
N VAL A 49 -0.45 14.94 18.01
CA VAL A 49 0.75 15.27 18.79
C VAL A 49 0.83 16.78 18.99
N GLY A 50 0.89 17.22 20.25
CA GLY A 50 0.86 18.64 20.60
C GLY A 50 -0.49 19.31 20.26
N ALA A 51 -0.47 20.63 20.08
CA ALA A 51 -1.71 21.40 19.88
C ALA A 51 -2.32 21.21 18.48
N ARG A 52 -1.50 20.91 17.46
CA ARG A 52 -1.94 20.89 16.05
C ARG A 52 -1.25 19.84 15.18
N GLY A 53 -0.26 19.10 15.69
CA GLY A 53 0.48 18.11 14.92
C GLY A 53 -0.24 16.78 14.84
N VAL A 54 0.11 15.98 13.83
CA VAL A 54 -0.37 14.60 13.68
C VAL A 54 0.80 13.72 13.29
N LEU A 55 1.06 12.69 14.09
CA LEU A 55 1.93 11.59 13.71
C LEU A 55 1.08 10.57 12.96
N ALA A 56 1.37 10.38 11.67
CA ALA A 56 0.74 9.39 10.83
C ALA A 56 1.73 8.27 10.52
N TYR A 57 1.29 7.02 10.55
CA TYR A 57 2.11 5.92 10.10
C TYR A 57 1.29 4.93 9.30
N ARG A 58 1.93 4.30 8.33
CA ARG A 58 1.33 3.34 7.41
C ARG A 58 2.19 2.11 7.34
N ALA A 59 1.57 0.94 7.39
CA ALA A 59 2.19 -0.30 7.02
C ALA A 59 1.36 -0.97 5.92
N LYS A 60 2.02 -1.42 4.86
CA LYS A 60 1.41 -2.18 3.77
C LYS A 60 2.14 -3.50 3.62
N GLY A 61 1.39 -4.59 3.62
CA GLY A 61 1.88 -5.94 3.33
C GLY A 61 1.13 -6.51 2.14
N SER A 62 1.80 -7.25 1.28
CA SER A 62 1.14 -7.93 0.18
C SER A 62 1.82 -9.25 -0.14
N TYR A 63 1.00 -10.22 -0.52
CA TYR A 63 1.43 -11.56 -0.88
C TYR A 63 0.68 -12.05 -2.12
N LEU A 64 1.40 -12.76 -2.97
CA LEU A 64 0.91 -13.40 -4.18
C LEU A 64 1.37 -14.86 -4.17
N ASP A 65 0.45 -15.76 -4.48
CA ASP A 65 0.80 -17.16 -4.69
C ASP A 65 0.00 -17.78 -5.83
N VAL A 66 0.60 -18.76 -6.49
CA VAL A 66 0.02 -19.46 -7.63
C VAL A 66 -0.84 -20.61 -7.10
N LEU A 67 -2.08 -20.66 -7.55
CA LEU A 67 -3.03 -21.70 -7.17
C LEU A 67 -2.66 -23.04 -7.82
N PRO A 68 -3.08 -24.17 -7.21
CA PRO A 68 -2.93 -25.49 -7.84
C PRO A 68 -3.51 -25.50 -9.26
N GLY A 69 -2.74 -26.01 -10.23
CA GLY A 69 -3.09 -26.03 -11.65
C GLY A 69 -2.74 -24.75 -12.42
N GLY A 70 -2.27 -23.70 -11.74
CA GLY A 70 -1.72 -22.50 -12.38
C GLY A 70 -0.26 -22.69 -12.80
N ALA A 71 0.12 -22.13 -13.96
CA ALA A 71 1.49 -22.20 -14.46
C ALA A 71 2.39 -21.13 -13.80
N LYS A 72 3.11 -21.50 -12.74
CA LYS A 72 3.97 -20.58 -11.96
C LYS A 72 5.11 -19.96 -12.78
N ASP A 73 5.67 -20.72 -13.71
CA ASP A 73 6.69 -20.29 -14.67
C ASP A 73 6.21 -19.20 -15.63
N LYS A 74 4.88 -18.99 -15.73
CA LYS A 74 4.26 -17.97 -16.58
C LYS A 74 3.97 -16.66 -15.83
N LEU A 75 4.31 -16.55 -14.55
CA LEU A 75 4.26 -15.28 -13.84
C LEU A 75 5.26 -14.28 -14.45
N THR A 76 4.75 -13.35 -15.24
CA THR A 76 5.50 -12.18 -15.71
C THR A 76 5.41 -11.00 -14.75
N ARG A 77 6.24 -9.97 -14.97
CA ARG A 77 6.28 -8.74 -14.18
C ARG A 77 4.92 -8.07 -13.97
N LEU A 78 4.03 -8.11 -14.97
CA LEU A 78 2.69 -7.50 -14.88
C LEU A 78 1.83 -8.07 -13.74
N HIS A 79 2.14 -9.30 -13.30
CA HIS A 79 1.45 -9.93 -12.18
C HIS A 79 2.10 -9.61 -10.84
N LEU A 80 3.37 -9.24 -10.81
CA LEU A 80 4.12 -9.02 -9.58
C LEU A 80 3.77 -7.67 -8.95
N PHE A 81 4.13 -7.52 -7.68
CA PHE A 81 4.03 -6.23 -7.03
C PHE A 81 5.23 -5.36 -7.35
N ASP A 82 4.91 -4.11 -7.65
CA ASP A 82 5.86 -3.02 -7.87
C ASP A 82 5.85 -2.11 -6.61
N LEU A 83 7.02 -1.54 -6.29
CA LEU A 83 7.22 -0.56 -5.22
C LEU A 83 8.07 0.62 -5.71
N GLY A 84 7.66 1.85 -5.36
CA GLY A 84 8.23 3.10 -5.88
C GLY A 84 7.18 4.13 -6.30
N GLY A 85 7.59 5.37 -6.52
CA GLY A 85 6.69 6.48 -6.88
C GLY A 85 6.02 7.16 -5.68
N SER A 86 5.43 8.32 -5.93
CA SER A 86 4.92 9.25 -4.91
C SER A 86 3.83 8.68 -3.99
N THR A 87 3.10 7.64 -4.41
CA THR A 87 1.97 7.06 -3.67
C THR A 87 2.29 5.75 -2.93
N SER A 88 3.46 5.16 -3.19
CA SER A 88 3.97 4.02 -2.44
C SER A 88 5.24 4.41 -1.68
N LEU A 89 6.37 4.53 -2.38
CA LEU A 89 7.66 4.84 -1.79
C LEU A 89 8.20 6.15 -2.40
N ARG A 90 7.98 7.26 -1.68
CA ARG A 90 8.42 8.61 -2.09
C ARG A 90 9.96 8.63 -2.18
N GLY A 91 10.52 9.29 -3.20
CA GLY A 91 11.96 9.31 -3.48
C GLY A 91 12.39 8.43 -4.66
N TRP A 92 11.51 7.55 -5.15
CA TRP A 92 11.69 6.79 -6.39
C TRP A 92 10.79 7.35 -7.49
N SER A 93 11.28 7.45 -8.72
CA SER A 93 10.57 8.09 -9.83
C SER A 93 9.28 7.36 -10.24
N GLY A 94 9.29 6.03 -10.24
CA GLY A 94 8.22 5.21 -10.75
C GLY A 94 7.93 3.99 -9.88
N GLY A 95 6.75 3.42 -10.13
CA GLY A 95 6.14 2.31 -9.37
C GLY A 95 7.02 1.09 -9.17
N GLY A 96 8.01 0.83 -10.02
CA GLY A 96 8.86 -0.36 -9.96
C GLY A 96 10.36 -0.06 -9.97
N ASP A 97 10.74 1.15 -9.59
CA ASP A 97 12.14 1.59 -9.59
C ASP A 97 12.92 1.15 -8.36
N PHE A 98 12.24 0.88 -7.25
CA PHE A 98 12.87 0.31 -6.06
C PHE A 98 13.42 -1.09 -6.33
N TRP A 99 12.63 -1.91 -7.04
CA TRP A 99 13.01 -3.26 -7.40
C TRP A 99 12.46 -3.65 -8.78
N LYS A 100 13.33 -3.56 -9.79
CA LYS A 100 12.94 -3.72 -11.20
C LYS A 100 12.44 -5.12 -11.56
N ALA A 101 12.73 -6.15 -10.77
CA ALA A 101 12.20 -7.49 -11.07
C ALA A 101 10.76 -7.68 -10.56
N GLY A 102 10.24 -6.77 -9.72
CA GLY A 102 8.99 -6.97 -8.99
C GLY A 102 9.10 -8.07 -7.92
N GLY A 103 8.05 -8.22 -7.11
CA GLY A 103 8.04 -9.21 -6.02
C GLY A 103 6.70 -9.91 -5.86
N VAL A 104 6.74 -11.17 -5.42
CA VAL A 104 5.54 -11.89 -4.94
C VAL A 104 5.16 -11.47 -3.52
N ILE A 105 6.11 -10.91 -2.78
CA ILE A 105 5.92 -10.27 -1.47
C ILE A 105 6.26 -8.79 -1.61
N LYS A 106 5.45 -7.93 -0.99
CA LYS A 106 5.71 -6.48 -0.89
C LYS A 106 5.49 -6.04 0.55
N GLY A 107 6.46 -5.33 1.10
CA GLY A 107 6.38 -4.67 2.40
C GLY A 107 6.66 -3.19 2.26
N LEU A 108 5.91 -2.36 2.97
CA LEU A 108 6.15 -0.93 3.10
C LEU A 108 5.80 -0.48 4.50
N VAL A 109 6.68 0.33 5.09
CA VAL A 109 6.40 1.10 6.30
C VAL A 109 6.72 2.55 5.97
N ASN A 110 5.85 3.45 6.41
CA ASN A 110 6.03 4.89 6.22
C ASN A 110 5.61 5.62 7.49
N LEU A 111 6.41 6.59 7.91
CA LEU A 111 6.15 7.43 9.07
C LEU A 111 6.12 8.89 8.64
N GLU A 112 5.06 9.63 8.98
CA GLU A 112 4.88 11.03 8.63
C GLU A 112 4.55 11.88 9.86
N LEU A 113 5.24 13.01 10.04
CA LEU A 113 4.83 14.06 10.95
C LEU A 113 4.21 15.20 10.15
N ARG A 114 2.92 15.46 10.40
CA ARG A 114 2.13 16.50 9.72
C ARG A 114 1.93 17.67 10.65
N MET A 115 2.36 18.86 10.23
CA MET A 115 2.19 20.10 11.00
C MET A 115 1.51 21.17 10.13
N PRO A 116 0.45 21.84 10.62
CA PRO A 116 -0.09 22.99 9.92
C PRO A 116 0.87 24.18 10.07
N LEU A 117 1.26 24.76 8.94
CA LEU A 117 2.07 25.98 8.87
C LEU A 117 1.18 27.21 8.97
N PHE A 118 0.20 27.34 8.07
CA PHE A 118 -0.76 28.46 8.04
C PHE A 118 -2.03 28.06 7.29
N TRP A 119 -3.21 28.25 7.90
CA TRP A 119 -4.51 27.90 7.32
C TRP A 119 -4.60 26.41 6.89
N ILE A 120 -4.79 26.14 5.59
CA ILE A 120 -4.85 24.77 5.02
C ILE A 120 -3.47 24.25 4.58
N LEU A 121 -2.43 25.08 4.66
CA LEU A 121 -1.07 24.70 4.29
C LEU A 121 -0.40 23.98 5.46
N GLY A 122 0.13 22.80 5.19
CA GLY A 122 0.89 21.99 6.13
C GLY A 122 2.23 21.54 5.57
N ALA A 123 3.15 21.21 6.46
CA ALA A 123 4.40 20.52 6.15
C ALA A 123 4.30 19.07 6.59
N GLU A 124 4.88 18.18 5.79
CA GLU A 124 5.01 16.75 6.09
C GLU A 124 6.49 16.35 6.05
N LEU A 125 6.99 15.81 7.16
CA LEU A 125 8.25 15.06 7.19
C LEU A 125 7.91 13.58 7.07
N PHE A 126 8.50 12.86 6.12
CA PHE A 126 8.21 11.45 5.87
C PHE A 126 9.48 10.59 5.74
N PHE A 127 9.39 9.33 6.14
CA PHE A 127 10.44 8.31 6.06
C PHE A 127 9.86 6.97 5.62
#